data_AF-A0A965FTI5-F1
#
_entry.id   AF-A0A965FTI5-F1
#
_cell.length_a   1.000
_cell.length_b   1.000
_cell.length_c   1.000
_cell.angle_alpha   90.00
_cell.angle_beta   90.00
_cell.angle_gamma   90.00
#
_symmetry.space_group_name_H-M   'P 1'
#
loop_
_entity.id
_entity.type
_entity.pdbx_description
1 polymer ?
#
loop_
_entity_poly.entity_id
_entity_poly.type
_entity_poly.pdbx_seq_one_letter_code
_entity_poly.pdbx_strand_id
1 'polypeptide(L)'
;MSQSDLRAKYGPNAYDVGRRIQGANFEKRVAQRDSLDPHFTRAWIDFAIKGMYSRNALDTRTRLLVLTGQYTMAKSHEMLEDTIRAAFEAKVDPREVLEIVLQCIVYGGHTTVDPAIKVFHRVAEELNLLPALQKSALPLDGTNSKRNEQDERNRWHADDRADPRTEDLVKRHGWLAVSRGLVLRPKHHLNVLEFLDKIDPEFAGLWVRFCYGDMYTRSIVDDKTRLLCMIGDCLAVGEATQSRGHMRGAMRNGATAREVLEVVLQTCVNFGMPSMLHALEMFVQIMHEDGRLAEIGNPPIAVKSYSK
;
A
#
# COMPACT_ATOMS: atom_id res chain seq x y z
N MET A 1 -12.91 -26.27 -13.72
CA MET A 1 -14.29 -25.77 -13.95
C MET A 1 -14.22 -24.77 -15.08
N SER A 2 -15.08 -24.87 -16.09
CA SER A 2 -15.05 -23.93 -17.22
C SER A 2 -15.63 -22.56 -16.82
N GLN A 3 -15.37 -21.51 -17.63
CA GLN A 3 -15.98 -20.19 -17.43
C GLN A 3 -17.52 -20.27 -17.41
N SER A 4 -18.12 -21.04 -18.32
CA SER A 4 -19.58 -21.20 -18.39
C SER A 4 -20.13 -21.84 -17.11
N ASP A 5 -19.45 -22.85 -16.57
CA ASP A 5 -19.87 -23.52 -15.33
C ASP A 5 -19.81 -22.58 -14.13
N LEU A 6 -18.73 -21.78 -14.04
CA LEU A 6 -18.56 -20.76 -13.00
C LEU A 6 -19.66 -19.71 -13.02
N ARG A 7 -19.93 -19.15 -14.20
CA ARG A 7 -20.97 -18.12 -14.38
C ARG A 7 -22.35 -18.69 -14.06
N ALA A 8 -22.63 -19.93 -14.44
CA ALA A 8 -23.89 -20.60 -14.15
C ALA A 8 -24.06 -20.87 -12.64
N LYS A 9 -23.00 -21.33 -11.96
CA LYS A 9 -23.07 -21.74 -10.56
C LYS A 9 -23.02 -20.58 -9.58
N TYR A 10 -22.18 -19.58 -9.83
CA TYR A 10 -21.91 -18.48 -8.89
C TYR A 10 -22.31 -17.09 -9.39
N GLY A 11 -22.87 -17.03 -10.61
CA GLY A 11 -23.33 -15.80 -11.25
C GLY A 11 -22.22 -15.12 -12.07
N PRO A 12 -22.59 -14.31 -13.07
CA PRO A 12 -21.63 -13.67 -13.97
C PRO A 12 -20.67 -12.72 -13.25
N ASN A 13 -21.17 -11.96 -12.27
CA ASN A 13 -20.36 -11.01 -11.51
C ASN A 13 -19.21 -11.68 -10.73
N ALA A 14 -19.41 -12.91 -10.25
CA ALA A 14 -18.35 -13.65 -9.54
C ALA A 14 -17.15 -13.91 -10.46
N TYR A 15 -17.42 -14.30 -11.70
CA TYR A 15 -16.36 -14.54 -12.68
C TYR A 15 -15.65 -13.24 -13.04
N ASP A 16 -16.39 -12.18 -13.37
CA ASP A 16 -15.82 -10.93 -13.86
C ASP A 16 -14.95 -10.25 -12.79
N VAL A 17 -15.43 -10.17 -11.56
CA VAL A 17 -14.66 -9.60 -10.44
C VAL A 17 -13.51 -10.50 -10.03
N GLY A 18 -13.74 -11.83 -10.00
CA GLY A 18 -12.71 -12.80 -9.68
C GLY A 18 -11.53 -12.74 -10.63
N ARG A 19 -11.78 -12.73 -11.94
CA ARG A 19 -10.74 -12.57 -12.97
C ARG A 19 -10.02 -11.24 -12.86
N ARG A 20 -10.75 -10.14 -12.61
CA ARG A 20 -10.17 -8.80 -12.46
C ARG A 20 -9.16 -8.71 -11.31
N ILE A 21 -9.35 -9.47 -10.23
CA ILE A 21 -8.50 -9.39 -9.03
C ILE A 21 -7.44 -10.50 -8.97
N GLN A 22 -7.79 -11.72 -9.39
CA GLN A 22 -6.93 -12.90 -9.21
C GLN A 22 -6.36 -13.46 -10.52
N GLY A 23 -6.56 -12.77 -11.64
CA GLY A 23 -5.97 -13.19 -12.92
C GLY A 23 -6.51 -14.55 -13.40
N ALA A 24 -5.78 -15.16 -14.33
CA ALA A 24 -6.19 -16.39 -15.03
C ALA A 24 -6.25 -17.65 -14.14
N ASN A 25 -5.78 -17.58 -12.90
CA ASN A 25 -5.83 -18.70 -11.95
C ASN A 25 -7.13 -18.73 -11.13
N PHE A 26 -8.00 -17.72 -11.26
CA PHE A 26 -9.26 -17.65 -10.52
C PHE A 26 -10.10 -18.92 -10.69
N GLU A 27 -10.29 -19.39 -11.92
CA GLU A 27 -11.11 -20.56 -12.25
C GLU A 27 -10.55 -21.85 -11.64
N LYS A 28 -9.22 -21.98 -11.65
CA LYS A 28 -8.51 -23.10 -11.04
C LYS A 28 -8.70 -23.09 -9.52
N ARG A 29 -8.56 -21.93 -8.87
CA ARG A 29 -8.77 -21.76 -7.42
C ARG A 29 -10.20 -22.10 -7.03
N VAL A 30 -11.19 -21.63 -7.79
CA VAL A 30 -12.59 -21.96 -7.51
C VAL A 30 -12.83 -23.46 -7.69
N ALA A 31 -12.34 -24.06 -8.78
CA ALA A 31 -12.50 -25.50 -9.03
C ALA A 31 -11.88 -26.35 -7.92
N GLN A 32 -10.70 -25.97 -7.43
CA GLN A 32 -10.04 -26.65 -6.33
C GLN A 32 -10.88 -26.57 -5.04
N ARG A 33 -11.35 -25.38 -4.66
CA ARG A 33 -12.21 -25.22 -3.47
C ARG A 33 -13.53 -25.96 -3.62
N ASP A 34 -14.14 -25.92 -4.80
CA ASP A 34 -15.36 -26.66 -5.11
C ASP A 34 -15.22 -28.16 -4.99
N SER A 35 -14.04 -28.70 -5.36
CA SER A 35 -13.78 -30.13 -5.22
C SER A 35 -13.67 -30.57 -3.76
N LEU A 36 -13.40 -29.65 -2.84
CA LEU A 36 -13.25 -29.91 -1.41
C LEU A 36 -14.56 -29.60 -0.65
N ASP A 37 -15.13 -28.42 -0.85
CA ASP A 37 -16.35 -27.96 -0.19
C ASP A 37 -17.03 -26.82 -1.00
N PRO A 38 -18.07 -27.14 -1.80
CA PRO A 38 -18.85 -26.14 -2.53
C PRO A 38 -19.56 -25.11 -1.65
N HIS A 39 -19.91 -25.46 -0.41
CA HIS A 39 -20.54 -24.52 0.51
C HIS A 39 -19.53 -23.45 0.92
N PHE A 40 -18.32 -23.85 1.30
CA PHE A 40 -17.22 -22.94 1.57
C PHE A 40 -16.91 -22.06 0.35
N THR A 41 -16.82 -22.63 -0.85
CA THR A 41 -16.55 -21.84 -2.06
C THR A 41 -17.60 -20.78 -2.30
N ARG A 42 -18.90 -21.12 -2.18
CA ARG A 42 -19.99 -20.15 -2.30
C ARG A 42 -19.83 -19.02 -1.28
N ALA A 43 -19.61 -19.36 -0.01
CA ALA A 43 -19.46 -18.37 1.05
C ALA A 43 -18.27 -17.42 0.81
N TRP A 44 -17.13 -17.97 0.36
CA TRP A 44 -15.96 -17.17 0.00
C TRP A 44 -16.22 -16.28 -1.22
N ILE A 45 -16.87 -16.79 -2.28
CA ILE A 45 -17.23 -15.99 -3.45
C ILE A 45 -18.16 -14.84 -3.07
N ASP A 46 -19.20 -15.12 -2.30
CA ASP A 46 -20.17 -14.10 -1.87
C ASP A 46 -19.50 -13.01 -1.03
N PHE A 47 -18.64 -13.40 -0.09
CA PHE A 47 -17.95 -12.46 0.78
C PHE A 47 -16.82 -11.69 0.08
N ALA A 48 -15.81 -12.41 -0.42
CA ALA A 48 -14.58 -11.81 -0.92
C ALA A 48 -14.74 -11.22 -2.32
N ILE A 49 -15.32 -12.00 -3.24
CA ILE A 49 -15.37 -11.64 -4.67
C ILE A 49 -16.53 -10.70 -4.96
N LYS A 50 -17.77 -11.14 -4.71
CA LYS A 50 -18.99 -10.36 -4.98
C LYS A 50 -19.23 -9.26 -3.94
N GLY A 51 -18.74 -9.43 -2.72
CA GLY A 51 -18.80 -8.43 -1.65
C GLY A 51 -17.62 -7.48 -1.71
N MET A 52 -16.52 -7.84 -1.05
CA MET A 52 -15.37 -6.96 -0.80
C MET A 52 -14.76 -6.37 -2.07
N TYR A 53 -14.45 -7.19 -3.08
CA TYR A 53 -13.80 -6.73 -4.30
C TYR A 53 -14.72 -6.05 -5.31
N SER A 54 -16.02 -6.02 -5.05
CA SER A 54 -16.99 -5.27 -5.85
C SER A 54 -17.20 -3.83 -5.34
N ARG A 55 -16.66 -3.49 -4.16
CA ARG A 55 -16.73 -2.15 -3.57
C ARG A 55 -15.88 -1.16 -4.39
N ASN A 56 -16.41 0.04 -4.60
CA ASN A 56 -15.84 1.05 -5.49
C ASN A 56 -15.07 2.19 -4.77
N ALA A 57 -14.90 2.09 -3.45
CA ALA A 57 -14.15 3.08 -2.68
C ALA A 57 -12.66 3.14 -3.07
N LEU A 58 -12.10 2.05 -3.58
CA LEU A 58 -10.82 2.02 -4.28
C LEU A 58 -11.07 1.62 -5.73
N ASP A 59 -10.48 2.34 -6.67
CA ASP A 59 -10.45 1.91 -8.05
C ASP A 59 -9.61 0.63 -8.23
N THR A 60 -9.79 -0.06 -9.35
CA THR A 60 -9.11 -1.33 -9.65
C THR A 60 -7.58 -1.18 -9.60
N ARG A 61 -7.04 -0.07 -10.12
CA ARG A 61 -5.61 0.19 -10.16
C ARG A 61 -5.04 0.22 -8.75
N THR A 62 -5.56 1.10 -7.89
CA THR A 62 -5.11 1.30 -6.51
C THR A 62 -5.30 0.04 -5.70
N ARG A 63 -6.42 -0.68 -5.91
CA ARG A 63 -6.69 -1.96 -5.26
C ARG A 63 -5.60 -3.00 -5.54
N LEU A 64 -5.21 -3.15 -6.81
CA LEU A 64 -4.18 -4.11 -7.24
C LEU A 64 -2.77 -3.69 -6.78
N LEU A 65 -2.49 -2.39 -6.74
CA LEU A 65 -1.23 -1.88 -6.18
C LEU A 65 -1.13 -2.19 -4.67
N VAL A 66 -2.18 -1.93 -3.89
CA VAL A 66 -2.23 -2.29 -2.47
C VAL A 66 -2.05 -3.80 -2.28
N LEU A 67 -2.74 -4.63 -3.07
CA LEU A 67 -2.58 -6.10 -3.02
C LEU A 67 -1.15 -6.55 -3.36
N THR A 68 -0.50 -5.89 -4.32
CA THR A 68 0.88 -6.19 -4.72
C THR A 68 1.84 -6.02 -3.54
N GLY A 69 1.73 -4.89 -2.82
CA GLY A 69 2.53 -4.64 -1.62
C GLY A 69 2.21 -5.63 -0.50
N GLN A 70 0.92 -5.84 -0.23
CA GLN A 70 0.45 -6.81 0.76
C GLN A 70 1.00 -8.23 0.54
N TYR A 71 0.91 -8.78 -0.67
CA TYR A 71 1.42 -10.12 -0.96
C TYR A 71 2.94 -10.20 -1.01
N THR A 72 3.62 -9.10 -1.37
CA THR A 72 5.08 -8.98 -1.25
C THR A 72 5.49 -9.10 0.21
N MET A 73 4.89 -8.29 1.08
CA MET A 73 5.17 -8.28 2.52
C MET A 73 4.83 -9.59 3.22
N ALA A 74 3.75 -10.25 2.79
CA ALA A 74 3.34 -11.55 3.29
C ALA A 74 4.12 -12.73 2.68
N LYS A 75 5.12 -12.47 1.81
CA LYS A 75 5.93 -13.48 1.12
C LYS A 75 5.08 -14.52 0.37
N SER A 76 3.90 -14.10 -0.09
CA SER A 76 2.91 -14.95 -0.74
C SER A 76 3.11 -14.91 -2.26
N HIS A 77 4.20 -15.52 -2.73
CA HIS A 77 4.65 -15.38 -4.11
C HIS A 77 3.64 -15.82 -5.18
N GLU A 78 2.84 -16.86 -4.91
CA GLU A 78 1.79 -17.30 -5.85
C GLU A 78 0.68 -16.25 -5.98
N MET A 79 0.24 -15.67 -4.85
CA MET A 79 -0.75 -14.59 -4.86
C MET A 79 -0.20 -13.30 -5.45
N LEU A 80 1.07 -13.01 -5.22
CA LEU A 80 1.78 -11.89 -5.83
C LEU A 80 1.81 -12.04 -7.35
N GLU A 81 2.17 -13.21 -7.87
CA GLU A 81 2.18 -13.48 -9.31
C GLU A 81 0.80 -13.24 -9.95
N ASP A 82 -0.26 -13.80 -9.36
CA ASP A 82 -1.63 -13.60 -9.84
C ASP A 82 -2.03 -12.12 -9.86
N THR A 83 -1.64 -11.39 -8.82
CA THR A 83 -1.95 -9.96 -8.69
C THR A 83 -1.19 -9.12 -9.71
N ILE A 84 0.08 -9.42 -9.97
CA ILE A 84 0.88 -8.73 -11.00
C ILE A 84 0.25 -8.95 -12.38
N ARG A 85 -0.13 -10.19 -12.70
CA ARG A 85 -0.82 -10.50 -13.97
C ARG A 85 -2.16 -9.78 -14.07
N ALA A 86 -2.96 -9.79 -13.00
CA ALA A 86 -4.23 -9.06 -12.94
C ALA A 86 -4.04 -7.55 -13.12
N ALA A 87 -2.99 -6.97 -12.54
CA ALA A 87 -2.64 -5.56 -12.72
C ALA A 87 -2.34 -5.23 -14.18
N PHE A 88 -1.58 -6.07 -14.88
CA PHE A 88 -1.28 -5.86 -16.30
C PHE A 88 -2.49 -6.07 -17.20
N GLU A 89 -3.33 -7.07 -16.93
CA GLU A 89 -4.62 -7.26 -17.61
C GLU A 89 -5.54 -6.03 -17.41
N ALA A 90 -5.52 -5.43 -16.21
CA ALA A 90 -6.22 -4.20 -15.87
C ALA A 90 -5.53 -2.92 -16.40
N LYS A 91 -4.46 -3.06 -17.19
CA LYS A 91 -3.69 -1.96 -17.79
C LYS A 91 -3.06 -1.00 -16.77
N VAL A 92 -2.75 -1.50 -15.57
CA VAL A 92 -1.88 -0.78 -14.64
C VAL A 92 -0.48 -0.75 -15.24
N ASP A 93 0.20 0.40 -15.16
CA ASP A 93 1.55 0.54 -15.69
C ASP A 93 2.50 -0.45 -14.97
N PRO A 94 3.22 -1.33 -15.71
CA PRO A 94 4.18 -2.25 -15.13
C PRO A 94 5.22 -1.59 -14.23
N ARG A 95 5.57 -0.33 -14.50
CA ARG A 95 6.48 0.46 -13.69
C ARG A 95 5.93 0.74 -12.29
N GLU A 96 4.62 0.98 -12.18
CA GLU A 96 3.96 1.24 -10.89
C GLU A 96 3.90 -0.04 -10.05
N VAL A 97 3.59 -1.18 -10.67
CA VAL A 97 3.59 -2.48 -9.98
C VAL A 97 5.00 -2.81 -9.47
N LEU A 98 6.03 -2.63 -10.30
CA LEU A 98 7.42 -2.80 -9.88
C LEU A 98 7.80 -1.84 -8.75
N GLU A 99 7.36 -0.59 -8.82
CA GLU A 99 7.63 0.41 -7.78
C GLU A 99 7.08 -0.02 -6.43
N ILE A 100 5.87 -0.59 -6.37
CA ILE A 100 5.31 -1.10 -5.11
C ILE A 100 6.14 -2.28 -4.57
N VAL A 101 6.54 -3.23 -5.43
CA VAL A 101 7.43 -4.32 -5.03
C VAL A 101 8.75 -3.79 -4.46
N LEU A 102 9.36 -2.79 -5.10
CA LEU A 102 10.62 -2.20 -4.65
C LEU A 102 10.46 -1.41 -3.34
N GLN A 103 9.39 -0.63 -3.18
CA GLN A 103 9.16 0.16 -1.97
C GLN A 103 8.94 -0.68 -0.71
N CYS A 104 8.50 -1.94 -0.85
CA CYS A 104 8.43 -2.89 0.26
C CYS A 104 9.78 -3.10 0.95
N ILE A 105 10.92 -2.72 0.33
CA ILE A 105 12.25 -2.89 0.93
C ILE A 105 12.41 -2.08 2.22
N VAL A 106 11.69 -0.97 2.36
CA VAL A 106 11.74 -0.11 3.55
C VAL A 106 11.12 -0.80 4.78
N TYR A 107 10.19 -1.75 4.57
CA TYR A 107 9.50 -2.45 5.65
C TYR A 107 9.97 -3.90 5.79
N GLY A 108 10.13 -4.61 4.68
CA GLY A 108 10.45 -6.04 4.65
C GLY A 108 11.93 -6.35 4.42
N GLY A 109 12.74 -5.35 4.07
CA GLY A 109 14.14 -5.53 3.69
C GLY A 109 14.34 -6.38 2.44
N HIS A 110 15.60 -6.62 2.08
CA HIS A 110 15.96 -7.39 0.89
C HIS A 110 15.44 -8.85 0.94
N THR A 111 15.36 -9.46 2.13
CA THR A 111 14.87 -10.84 2.29
C THR A 111 13.40 -11.03 1.87
N THR A 112 12.63 -9.94 1.85
CA THR A 112 11.24 -9.93 1.38
C THR A 112 11.16 -9.51 -0.08
N VAL A 113 11.97 -8.53 -0.49
CA VAL A 113 11.87 -7.94 -1.83
C VAL A 113 12.58 -8.75 -2.92
N ASP A 114 13.74 -9.36 -2.65
CA ASP A 114 14.49 -10.07 -3.69
C ASP A 114 13.70 -11.24 -4.31
N PRO A 115 12.99 -12.09 -3.53
CA PRO A 115 12.10 -13.10 -4.10
C PRO A 115 10.95 -12.49 -4.91
N ALA A 116 10.38 -11.37 -4.46
CA ALA A 116 9.30 -10.68 -5.15
C ALA A 116 9.76 -10.05 -6.48
N ILE A 117 10.97 -9.51 -6.54
CA ILE A 117 11.61 -9.06 -7.78
C ILE A 117 11.74 -10.22 -8.77
N LYS A 118 12.13 -11.42 -8.31
CA LYS A 118 12.21 -12.61 -9.18
C LYS A 118 10.85 -12.99 -9.76
N VAL A 119 9.79 -12.91 -8.97
CA VAL A 119 8.41 -13.13 -9.45
C VAL A 119 8.05 -12.09 -10.50
N PHE A 120 8.23 -10.79 -10.21
CA PHE A 120 7.94 -9.72 -11.14
C PHE A 120 8.72 -9.86 -12.45
N HIS A 121 10.03 -10.12 -12.35
CA HIS A 121 10.92 -10.28 -13.51
C HIS A 121 10.46 -11.42 -14.41
N ARG A 122 10.15 -12.60 -13.84
CA ARG A 122 9.63 -13.74 -14.60
C ARG A 122 8.34 -13.38 -15.34
N VAL A 123 7.37 -12.76 -14.66
CA VAL A 123 6.09 -12.36 -15.30
C VAL A 123 6.32 -11.32 -16.40
N ALA A 124 7.19 -10.34 -16.16
CA ALA A 124 7.52 -9.31 -17.14
C ALA A 124 8.27 -9.88 -18.35
N GLU A 125 9.11 -10.89 -18.16
CA GLU A 125 9.80 -11.62 -19.23
C GLU A 125 8.82 -12.39 -20.11
N GLU A 126 7.96 -13.22 -19.50
CA GLU A 126 6.94 -14.00 -20.21
C GLU A 126 5.98 -13.12 -21.04
N LEU A 127 5.71 -11.90 -20.57
CA LEU A 127 4.84 -10.95 -21.23
C LEU A 127 5.58 -9.96 -22.15
N ASN A 128 6.89 -10.16 -22.35
CA ASN A 128 7.76 -9.31 -23.19
C ASN A 128 7.76 -7.82 -22.79
N LEU A 129 7.65 -7.53 -21.49
CA LEU A 129 7.62 -6.18 -20.93
C LEU A 129 9.00 -5.64 -20.54
N LEU A 130 10.02 -6.50 -20.46
CA LEU A 130 11.38 -6.11 -20.04
C LEU A 130 11.99 -4.97 -20.88
N PRO A 131 11.90 -4.95 -22.23
CA PRO A 131 12.50 -3.86 -23.01
C PRO A 131 11.88 -2.48 -22.69
N ALA A 132 10.56 -2.43 -22.51
CA ALA A 132 9.86 -1.20 -22.15
C ALA A 132 10.23 -0.73 -20.74
N LEU A 133 10.37 -1.66 -19.79
CA LEU A 133 10.85 -1.38 -18.44
C LEU A 133 12.32 -0.92 -18.44
N GLN A 134 13.20 -1.50 -19.24
CA GLN A 134 14.58 -1.04 -19.28
C GLN A 134 14.68 0.37 -19.86
N LYS A 135 13.91 0.67 -20.92
CA LYS A 135 13.86 2.00 -21.54
C LYS A 135 13.30 3.09 -20.61
N SER A 136 12.36 2.73 -19.74
CA SER A 136 11.73 3.66 -18.78
C SER A 136 12.38 3.63 -17.39
N ALA A 137 13.58 3.06 -17.25
CA ALA A 137 14.29 3.06 -15.99
C ALA A 137 14.62 4.49 -15.54
N LEU A 138 14.59 4.72 -14.22
CA LEU A 138 15.01 5.99 -13.66
C LEU A 138 16.54 6.16 -13.79
N PRO A 139 17.05 7.40 -13.97
CA PRO A 139 18.47 7.68 -13.83
C PRO A 139 18.96 7.41 -12.40
N LEU A 140 20.28 7.48 -12.18
CA LEU A 140 20.89 7.17 -10.88
C LEU A 140 20.40 8.10 -9.75
N ASP A 141 20.07 9.36 -10.05
CA ASP A 141 19.49 10.33 -9.12
C ASP A 141 17.95 10.25 -9.04
N GLY A 142 17.34 9.23 -9.67
CA GLY A 142 15.91 9.01 -9.63
C GLY A 142 15.12 10.12 -10.32
N THR A 143 14.33 10.87 -9.54
CA THR A 143 13.64 12.08 -10.04
C THR A 143 13.95 13.29 -9.18
N ASN A 144 15.05 13.26 -8.43
CA ASN A 144 15.38 14.27 -7.42
C ASN A 144 15.51 15.66 -8.03
N SER A 145 16.12 15.76 -9.21
CA SER A 145 16.29 17.00 -9.98
C SER A 145 14.97 17.67 -10.42
N LYS A 146 13.84 16.94 -10.39
CA LYS A 146 12.52 17.48 -10.73
C LYS A 146 11.80 18.12 -9.53
N ARG A 147 12.33 17.99 -8.32
CA ARG A 147 11.71 18.52 -7.09
C ARG A 147 12.30 19.89 -6.76
N ASN A 148 11.44 20.76 -6.24
CA ASN A 148 11.80 22.11 -5.82
C ASN A 148 11.61 22.25 -4.30
N GLU A 149 12.61 22.84 -3.63
CA GLU A 149 12.59 22.99 -2.18
C GLU A 149 11.44 23.88 -1.70
N GLN A 150 11.20 25.01 -2.37
CA GLN A 150 10.15 25.95 -1.99
C GLN A 150 8.77 25.32 -2.13
N ASP A 151 8.52 24.58 -3.22
CA ASP A 151 7.24 23.89 -3.43
C ASP A 151 6.98 22.83 -2.36
N GLU A 152 7.99 22.07 -1.96
CA GLU A 152 7.82 21.07 -0.90
C GLU A 152 7.64 21.73 0.48
N ARG A 153 8.37 22.83 0.77
CA ARG A 153 8.19 23.62 2.00
C ARG A 153 6.77 24.18 2.13
N ASN A 154 6.14 24.55 1.02
CA ASN A 154 4.75 24.99 0.98
C ASN A 154 3.78 23.87 1.40
N ARG A 155 4.16 22.60 1.22
CA ARG A 155 3.36 21.42 1.60
C ARG A 155 3.56 20.98 3.06
N TRP A 156 4.52 21.55 3.79
CA TRP A 156 4.79 21.21 5.19
C TRP A 156 3.63 21.57 6.11
N HIS A 157 3.54 20.93 7.29
CA HIS A 157 2.57 21.36 8.30
C HIS A 157 3.02 22.69 8.90
N ALA A 158 2.07 23.49 9.38
CA ALA A 158 2.39 24.75 10.04
C ALA A 158 3.32 24.52 11.24
N ASP A 159 3.05 23.49 12.04
CA ASP A 159 3.87 23.16 13.21
C ASP A 159 5.30 22.76 12.84
N ASP A 160 5.51 22.02 11.74
CA ASP A 160 6.86 21.61 11.33
C ASP A 160 7.67 22.80 10.78
N ARG A 161 7.02 23.75 10.11
CA ARG A 161 7.68 25.00 9.67
C ARG A 161 8.14 25.85 10.87
N ALA A 162 7.39 25.81 11.97
CA ALA A 162 7.72 26.54 13.18
C ALA A 162 8.67 25.77 14.12
N ASP A 163 8.90 24.48 13.86
CA ASP A 163 9.73 23.64 14.71
C ASP A 163 11.22 24.03 14.56
N PRO A 164 11.91 24.41 15.66
CA PRO A 164 13.29 24.91 15.59
C PRO A 164 14.29 23.84 15.14
N ARG A 165 13.92 22.54 15.19
CA ARG A 165 14.77 21.44 14.74
C ARG A 165 14.86 21.36 13.22
N THR A 166 13.87 21.87 12.50
CA THR A 166 13.70 21.64 11.06
C THR A 166 14.89 22.15 10.24
N GLU A 167 15.32 23.39 10.44
CA GLU A 167 16.42 23.96 9.65
C GLU A 167 17.77 23.30 9.98
N ASP A 168 18.01 22.92 11.24
CA ASP A 168 19.21 22.19 11.62
C ASP A 168 19.26 20.81 10.95
N LEU A 169 18.14 20.06 10.99
CA LEU A 169 18.03 18.77 10.34
C LEU A 169 18.17 18.87 8.81
N VAL A 170 17.57 19.89 8.18
CA VAL A 170 17.74 20.18 6.74
C VAL A 170 19.21 20.44 6.41
N LYS A 171 19.91 21.24 7.22
CA LYS A 171 21.34 21.53 7.02
C LYS A 171 22.19 20.27 7.09
N ARG A 172 21.88 19.34 7.99
CA ARG A 172 22.69 18.15 8.25
C ARG A 172 22.38 16.99 7.29
N HIS A 173 21.10 16.78 6.97
CA HIS A 173 20.63 15.62 6.22
C HIS A 173 20.16 15.94 4.79
N GLY A 174 20.20 17.21 4.41
CA GLY A 174 19.78 17.70 3.09
C GLY A 174 18.28 17.97 3.03
N TRP A 175 17.91 19.07 2.36
CA TRP A 175 16.52 19.53 2.29
C TRP A 175 15.57 18.49 1.71
N LEU A 176 16.00 17.75 0.68
CA LEU A 176 15.10 16.85 -0.04
C LEU A 176 14.59 15.73 0.87
N ALA A 177 15.50 15.01 1.54
CA ALA A 177 15.12 13.88 2.38
C ALA A 177 14.26 14.32 3.57
N VAL A 178 14.65 15.39 4.26
CA VAL A 178 13.88 15.94 5.39
C VAL A 178 12.50 16.42 4.93
N SER A 179 12.45 17.14 3.82
CA SER A 179 11.20 17.67 3.25
C SER A 179 10.23 16.57 2.85
N ARG A 180 10.71 15.50 2.20
CA ARG A 180 9.87 14.33 1.89
C ARG A 180 9.30 13.67 3.13
N GLY A 181 10.10 13.57 4.19
CA GLY A 181 9.63 13.08 5.48
C GLY A 181 8.52 13.93 6.08
N LEU A 182 8.68 15.26 6.06
CA LEU A 182 7.70 16.22 6.56
C LEU A 182 6.40 16.22 5.75
N VAL A 183 6.47 16.06 4.44
CA VAL A 183 5.29 16.00 3.56
C VAL A 183 4.49 14.72 3.79
N LEU A 184 5.18 13.58 3.96
CA LEU A 184 4.53 12.28 4.13
C LEU A 184 4.05 12.05 5.55
N ARG A 185 4.86 12.39 6.56
CA ARG A 185 4.63 12.09 7.99
C ARG A 185 5.10 13.24 8.88
N PRO A 186 4.39 14.38 8.86
CA PRO A 186 4.72 15.56 9.67
C PRO A 186 4.78 15.24 11.16
N LYS A 187 5.61 15.97 11.92
CA LYS A 187 5.99 15.76 13.33
C LYS A 187 6.61 14.40 13.68
N HIS A 188 6.04 13.29 13.20
CA HIS A 188 6.60 11.95 13.35
C HIS A 188 8.00 11.87 12.71
N HIS A 189 8.16 12.40 11.50
CA HIS A 189 9.46 12.39 10.83
C HIS A 189 10.54 13.13 11.62
N LEU A 190 10.24 14.35 12.11
CA LEU A 190 11.18 15.12 12.94
C LEU A 190 11.57 14.35 14.19
N ASN A 191 10.60 13.74 14.87
CA ASN A 191 10.85 12.99 16.10
C ASN A 191 11.72 11.75 15.84
N VAL A 192 11.45 10.98 14.79
CA VAL A 192 12.25 9.79 14.45
C VAL A 192 13.65 10.19 13.99
N LEU A 193 13.76 11.20 13.12
CA LEU A 193 15.05 11.64 12.62
C LEU A 193 15.92 12.18 13.76
N GLU A 194 15.39 13.06 14.61
CA GLU A 194 16.13 13.58 15.78
C GLU A 194 16.50 12.47 16.76
N PHE A 195 15.60 11.51 17.00
CA PHE A 195 15.89 10.36 17.85
C PHE A 195 17.06 9.54 17.29
N LEU A 196 16.99 9.12 16.03
CA LEU A 196 18.05 8.35 15.40
C LEU A 196 19.36 9.13 15.38
N ASP A 197 19.29 10.42 15.12
CA ASP A 197 20.44 11.31 15.04
C ASP A 197 21.17 11.48 16.38
N LYS A 198 20.43 11.48 17.49
CA LYS A 198 20.99 11.46 18.85
C LYS A 198 21.62 10.12 19.23
N ILE A 199 21.13 9.01 18.65
CA ILE A 199 21.65 7.67 18.92
C ILE A 199 22.88 7.38 18.06
N ASP A 200 22.78 7.61 16.76
CA ASP A 200 23.81 7.39 15.76
C ASP A 200 23.56 8.29 14.53
N PRO A 201 24.27 9.41 14.40
CA PRO A 201 24.08 10.36 13.30
C PRO A 201 24.51 9.81 11.94
N GLU A 202 25.45 8.86 11.91
CA GLU A 202 25.85 8.21 10.66
C GLU A 202 24.71 7.31 10.15
N PHE A 203 24.16 6.49 11.03
CA PHE A 203 23.00 5.67 10.72
C PHE A 203 21.78 6.53 10.34
N ALA A 204 21.51 7.61 11.08
CA ALA A 204 20.42 8.53 10.75
C ALA A 204 20.55 9.09 9.33
N GLY A 205 21.77 9.47 8.93
CA GLY A 205 22.08 9.93 7.58
C GLY A 205 21.85 8.85 6.51
N LEU A 206 22.24 7.60 6.78
CA LEU A 206 21.97 6.47 5.86
C LEU A 206 20.47 6.20 5.73
N TRP A 207 19.76 6.13 6.85
CA TRP A 207 18.32 5.85 6.90
C TRP A 207 17.51 6.93 6.17
N VAL A 208 17.75 8.21 6.49
CA VAL A 208 16.96 9.30 5.95
C VAL A 208 17.21 9.47 4.44
N ARG A 209 18.47 9.30 4.01
CA ARG A 209 18.82 9.32 2.59
C ARG A 209 18.15 8.18 1.85
N PHE A 210 18.28 6.94 2.32
CA PHE A 210 17.70 5.79 1.64
C PHE A 210 16.17 5.86 1.58
N CYS A 211 15.51 6.04 2.72
CA CYS A 211 14.04 6.05 2.77
C CYS A 211 13.46 7.28 2.08
N TYR A 212 13.94 8.47 2.43
CA TYR A 212 13.29 9.74 2.05
C TYR A 212 14.01 10.52 0.95
N GLY A 213 15.30 10.29 0.72
CA GLY A 213 16.07 10.89 -0.37
C GLY A 213 16.09 10.06 -1.65
N ASP A 214 15.96 8.73 -1.54
CA ASP A 214 16.05 7.81 -2.67
C ASP A 214 14.72 7.08 -2.94
N MET A 215 14.13 6.41 -1.96
CA MET A 215 12.92 5.59 -2.22
C MET A 215 11.65 6.43 -2.36
N TYR A 216 11.43 7.43 -1.50
CA TYR A 216 10.18 8.21 -1.49
C TYR A 216 10.20 9.47 -2.37
N THR A 217 11.25 9.64 -3.17
CA THR A 217 11.42 10.74 -4.14
C THR A 217 11.19 10.32 -5.58
N ARG A 218 11.06 9.01 -5.87
CA ARG A 218 11.07 8.40 -7.21
C ARG A 218 9.93 8.83 -8.14
N SER A 219 8.84 9.37 -7.58
CA SER A 219 7.70 9.97 -8.31
C SER A 219 7.06 9.07 -9.38
N ILE A 220 7.22 7.75 -9.27
CA ILE A 220 6.54 6.78 -10.14
C ILE A 220 5.06 6.68 -9.79
N VAL A 221 4.75 6.64 -8.49
CA VAL A 221 3.39 6.79 -7.95
C VAL A 221 3.30 8.08 -7.15
N ASP A 222 2.12 8.68 -7.11
CA ASP A 222 1.84 9.86 -6.30
C ASP A 222 1.87 9.55 -4.78
N ASP A 223 1.93 10.58 -3.96
CA ASP A 223 2.06 10.46 -2.49
C ASP A 223 0.86 9.78 -1.83
N LYS A 224 -0.36 10.01 -2.35
CA LYS A 224 -1.57 9.36 -1.87
C LYS A 224 -1.53 7.87 -2.14
N THR A 225 -1.27 7.47 -3.40
CA THR A 225 -1.19 6.06 -3.81
C THR A 225 -0.10 5.34 -3.02
N ARG A 226 1.08 5.96 -2.88
CA ARG A 226 2.20 5.43 -2.08
C ARG A 226 1.77 5.14 -0.64
N LEU A 227 1.16 6.12 0.03
CA LEU A 227 0.78 5.98 1.44
C LEU A 227 -0.34 4.95 1.62
N LEU A 228 -1.28 4.82 0.68
CA LEU A 228 -2.27 3.74 0.68
C LEU A 228 -1.62 2.35 0.59
N CYS A 229 -0.59 2.19 -0.24
CA CYS A 229 0.18 0.95 -0.32
C CYS A 229 0.94 0.67 0.97
N MET A 230 1.62 1.67 1.55
CA MET A 230 2.33 1.53 2.83
C MET A 230 1.42 1.13 3.99
N ILE A 231 0.18 1.62 4.02
CA ILE A 231 -0.82 1.14 4.98
C ILE A 231 -1.03 -0.35 4.77
N GLY A 232 -1.31 -0.79 3.54
CA GLY A 232 -1.44 -2.21 3.19
C GLY A 232 -0.24 -3.05 3.63
N ASP A 233 0.97 -2.57 3.35
CA ASP A 233 2.24 -3.23 3.70
C ASP A 233 2.38 -3.43 5.20
N CYS A 234 2.15 -2.37 5.99
CA CYS A 234 2.21 -2.44 7.45
C CYS A 234 1.17 -3.42 8.01
N LEU A 235 -0.06 -3.39 7.48
CA LEU A 235 -1.13 -4.29 7.89
C LEU A 235 -0.83 -5.76 7.57
N ALA A 236 -0.12 -6.04 6.48
CA ALA A 236 0.28 -7.40 6.10
C ALA A 236 1.26 -8.03 7.10
N VAL A 237 2.07 -7.23 7.80
CA VAL A 237 3.04 -7.70 8.80
C VAL A 237 2.68 -7.34 10.25
N GLY A 238 1.47 -6.83 10.49
CA GLY A 238 0.99 -6.47 11.83
C GLY A 238 1.70 -5.26 12.44
N GLU A 239 2.29 -4.39 11.62
CA GLU A 239 2.95 -3.18 12.09
C GLU A 239 1.89 -2.10 12.40
N ALA A 240 1.74 -1.78 13.68
CA ALA A 240 0.73 -0.85 14.18
C ALA A 240 1.22 0.62 14.28
N THR A 241 2.51 0.85 14.52
CA THR A 241 3.01 2.20 14.83
C THR A 241 3.13 3.05 13.57
N GLN A 242 3.78 2.51 12.54
CA GLN A 242 3.92 3.15 11.23
C GLN A 242 2.56 3.21 10.52
N SER A 243 1.72 2.16 10.58
CA SER A 243 0.40 2.17 9.92
C SER A 243 -0.47 3.37 10.33
N ARG A 244 -0.52 3.73 11.63
CA ARG A 244 -1.20 4.95 12.08
C ARG A 244 -0.66 6.22 11.42
N GLY A 245 0.66 6.33 11.34
CA GLY A 245 1.34 7.45 10.66
C GLY A 245 1.00 7.52 9.18
N HIS A 246 0.97 6.38 8.49
CA HIS A 246 0.62 6.33 7.06
C HIS A 246 -0.86 6.62 6.81
N MET A 247 -1.79 6.23 7.69
CA MET A 247 -3.20 6.59 7.57
C MET A 247 -3.40 8.12 7.59
N ARG A 248 -2.80 8.81 8.58
CA ARG A 248 -2.82 10.28 8.62
C ARG A 248 -2.13 10.91 7.42
N GLY A 249 -0.96 10.39 7.06
CA GLY A 249 -0.20 10.84 5.91
C GLY A 249 -0.99 10.73 4.59
N ALA A 250 -1.65 9.60 4.35
CA ALA A 250 -2.46 9.36 3.17
C ALA A 250 -3.58 10.39 3.08
N MET A 251 -4.31 10.60 4.18
CA MET A 251 -5.42 11.55 4.20
C MET A 251 -4.96 13.00 3.98
N ARG A 252 -3.82 13.37 4.57
CA ARG A 252 -3.19 14.68 4.33
C ARG A 252 -2.80 14.88 2.85
N ASN A 253 -2.41 13.81 2.17
CA ASN A 253 -1.99 13.84 0.76
C ASN A 253 -3.14 13.56 -0.22
N GLY A 254 -4.39 13.65 0.22
CA GLY A 254 -5.57 13.61 -0.64
C GLY A 254 -6.33 12.28 -0.68
N ALA A 255 -5.95 11.31 0.15
CA ALA A 255 -6.81 10.14 0.36
C ALA A 255 -8.05 10.54 1.16
N THR A 256 -9.20 10.01 0.78
CA THR A 256 -10.41 10.09 1.59
C THR A 256 -10.32 9.12 2.76
N ALA A 257 -11.03 9.41 3.86
CA ALA A 257 -11.18 8.45 4.97
C ALA A 257 -11.77 7.12 4.48
N ARG A 258 -12.63 7.17 3.45
CA ARG A 258 -13.26 6.00 2.82
C ARG A 258 -12.27 5.12 2.07
N GLU A 259 -11.28 5.70 1.38
CA GLU A 259 -10.19 4.96 0.72
C GLU A 259 -9.30 4.27 1.74
N VAL A 260 -8.91 4.97 2.82
CA VAL A 260 -8.11 4.38 3.91
C VAL A 260 -8.87 3.23 4.59
N LEU A 261 -10.15 3.44 4.92
CA LEU A 261 -11.00 2.39 5.46
C LEU A 261 -11.11 1.19 4.51
N GLU A 262 -11.16 1.42 3.20
CA GLU A 262 -11.23 0.34 2.23
C GLU A 262 -9.96 -0.51 2.17
N VAL A 263 -8.77 0.10 2.34
CA VAL A 263 -7.50 -0.64 2.53
C VAL A 263 -7.55 -1.49 3.80
N VAL A 264 -8.03 -0.91 4.91
CA VAL A 264 -8.21 -1.64 6.18
C VAL A 264 -9.16 -2.83 5.99
N LEU A 265 -10.35 -2.61 5.42
CA LEU A 265 -11.33 -3.67 5.24
C LEU A 265 -10.85 -4.76 4.28
N GLN A 266 -10.20 -4.41 3.18
CA GLN A 266 -9.67 -5.41 2.23
C GLN A 266 -8.70 -6.40 2.90
N THR A 267 -7.94 -5.95 3.89
CA THR A 267 -7.00 -6.77 4.67
C THR A 267 -7.68 -8.02 5.26
N CYS A 268 -8.99 -8.00 5.53
CA CYS A 268 -9.70 -9.17 6.05
C CYS A 268 -9.70 -10.37 5.10
N VAL A 269 -9.66 -10.14 3.78
CA VAL A 269 -9.71 -11.20 2.78
C VAL A 269 -8.39 -11.97 2.73
N ASN A 270 -7.27 -11.29 2.96
CA ASN A 270 -5.94 -11.84 2.76
C ASN A 270 -5.25 -12.21 4.08
N PHE A 271 -5.52 -11.46 5.15
CA PHE A 271 -4.85 -11.60 6.45
C PHE A 271 -5.81 -11.86 7.60
N GLY A 272 -7.09 -12.09 7.29
CA GLY A 272 -8.10 -12.52 8.24
C GLY A 272 -8.77 -11.39 9.02
N MET A 273 -9.91 -11.73 9.62
CA MET A 273 -10.73 -10.80 10.38
C MET A 273 -10.02 -10.20 11.62
N PRO A 274 -9.26 -10.97 12.44
CA PRO A 274 -8.64 -10.41 13.65
C PRO A 274 -7.68 -9.24 13.34
N SER A 275 -6.79 -9.43 12.36
CA SER A 275 -5.84 -8.39 11.93
C SER A 275 -6.56 -7.15 11.39
N MET A 276 -7.64 -7.36 10.61
CA MET A 276 -8.46 -6.26 10.11
C MET A 276 -9.19 -5.52 11.24
N LEU A 277 -9.73 -6.22 12.23
CA LEU A 277 -10.42 -5.59 13.36
C LEU A 277 -9.47 -4.71 14.19
N HIS A 278 -8.24 -5.18 14.44
CA HIS A 278 -7.23 -4.37 15.10
C HIS A 278 -6.90 -3.10 14.30
N ALA A 279 -6.74 -3.23 12.98
CA ALA A 279 -6.54 -2.10 12.08
C ALA A 279 -7.73 -1.13 12.03
N LEU A 280 -8.95 -1.67 12.12
CA LEU A 280 -10.19 -0.89 12.15
C LEU A 280 -10.32 -0.08 13.44
N GLU A 281 -9.98 -0.66 14.59
CA GLU A 281 -9.93 0.07 15.87
C GLU A 281 -8.93 1.22 15.81
N MET A 282 -7.73 0.97 15.27
CA MET A 282 -6.74 2.04 15.05
C MET A 282 -7.26 3.14 14.14
N PHE A 283 -7.90 2.78 13.01
CA PHE A 283 -8.50 3.75 12.10
C PHE A 283 -9.58 4.59 12.77
N VAL A 284 -10.53 3.97 13.48
CA VAL A 284 -11.61 4.68 14.18
C VAL A 284 -11.03 5.62 15.25
N GLN A 285 -10.00 5.19 15.98
CA GLN A 285 -9.33 6.03 16.96
C GLN A 285 -8.68 7.26 16.31
N ILE A 286 -7.97 7.11 15.19
CA ILE A 286 -7.40 8.23 14.43
C ILE A 286 -8.50 9.20 14.00
N MET A 287 -9.59 8.67 13.44
CA MET A 287 -10.71 9.49 12.99
C MET A 287 -11.41 10.22 14.13
N HIS A 288 -11.44 9.64 15.34
CA HIS A 288 -11.93 10.30 16.53
C HIS A 288 -10.97 11.40 17.03
N GLU A 289 -9.69 11.09 17.17
CA GLU A 289 -8.63 12.03 17.58
C GLU A 289 -8.57 13.26 16.68
N ASP A 290 -8.77 13.06 15.37
CA ASP A 290 -8.70 14.13 14.38
C ASP A 290 -10.05 14.85 14.17
N GLY A 291 -11.12 14.45 14.87
CA GLY A 291 -12.45 15.05 14.75
C GLY A 291 -13.17 14.76 13.43
N ARG A 292 -12.81 13.66 12.75
CA ARG A 292 -13.22 13.33 11.37
C ARG A 292 -14.20 12.16 11.27
N LEU A 293 -14.75 11.65 12.37
CA LEU A 293 -15.65 10.49 12.37
C LEU A 293 -16.79 10.59 11.33
N ALA A 294 -17.35 11.80 11.12
CA ALA A 294 -18.41 12.04 10.14
C ALA A 294 -18.04 11.63 8.69
N GLU A 295 -16.75 11.62 8.34
CA GLU A 295 -16.26 11.24 7.00
C GLU A 295 -16.35 9.72 6.71
N ILE A 296 -16.52 8.88 7.74
CA ILE A 296 -16.55 7.42 7.59
C ILE A 296 -17.88 6.93 6.98
N GLY A 297 -18.98 7.65 7.20
CA GLY A 297 -20.35 7.24 6.83
C GLY A 297 -21.09 6.43 7.92
N ASN A 298 -22.35 6.04 7.66
CA ASN A 298 -23.44 6.00 8.65
C ASN A 298 -23.67 4.65 9.42
N PRO A 299 -23.69 4.63 10.77
CA PRO A 299 -23.11 5.61 11.69
C PRO A 299 -21.75 5.13 12.26
N PRO A 300 -20.74 5.99 12.34
CA PRO A 300 -19.55 5.79 13.15
C PRO A 300 -19.79 6.54 14.46
N ILE A 301 -20.68 6.01 15.31
CA ILE A 301 -20.69 6.41 16.73
C ILE A 301 -19.36 5.90 17.31
N ALA A 302 -18.76 6.61 18.27
CA ALA A 302 -17.65 6.06 19.04
C ALA A 302 -18.07 4.68 19.59
N VAL A 303 -17.61 3.60 18.95
CA VAL A 303 -17.89 2.24 19.39
C VAL A 303 -16.93 1.99 20.53
N LYS A 304 -17.44 1.55 21.69
CA LYS A 304 -16.57 1.01 22.73
C LYS A 304 -15.79 -0.14 22.09
N SER A 305 -14.45 -0.08 22.09
CA SER A 305 -13.64 -1.15 21.52
C SER A 305 -13.97 -2.49 22.20
N TYR A 306 -13.70 -3.60 21.52
CA TYR A 306 -14.04 -4.93 22.07
C TYR A 306 -13.14 -5.33 23.25
N SER A 307 -12.07 -4.57 23.50
CA SER A 307 -11.29 -4.65 24.73
C SER A 307 -12.13 -4.14 25.90
N LYS A 308 -12.62 -5.08 26.71
CA LYS A 308 -13.33 -4.80 27.97
C LYS A 308 -12.54 -3.87 28.89
#